data_AF-A0A0D9UWC1-F1
#
_entry.id   AF-A0A0D9UWC1-F1
#
_cell.length_a   1.000
_cell.length_b   1.000
_cell.length_c   1.000
_cell.angle_alpha   90.00
_cell.angle_beta   90.00
_cell.angle_gamma   90.00
#
_symmetry.space_group_name_H-M   'P 1'
#
loop_
_entity.id
_entity.type
_entity.pdbx_description
1 polymer ?
#
loop_
_entity_poly.entity_id
_entity_poly.type
_entity_poly.pdbx_seq_one_letter_code
_entity_poly.pdbx_strand_id
1 'polypeptide(L)'
;MKNKLVMLSLLGALLFAGFSAAAVANDNIVLPTDIGDDNEANAVWPWGKCCDNIEKSPLRSLPPRYKCNDRVRQCAPTCSHCLAVPTPSPLQHLFVCLDWFVGFNPGPKCSTGNINGGEKHCSGGESVKEAPVEKEESN
;
A
#
# COMPACT_ATOMS: atom_id res chain seq x y z
N MET A 1 -5.87 55.77 -28.74
CA MET A 1 -6.80 54.72 -29.25
C MET A 1 -6.65 54.59 -30.75
N LYS A 2 -5.83 53.64 -31.20
CA LYS A 2 -5.66 53.14 -32.57
C LYS A 2 -4.99 51.77 -32.39
N ASN A 3 -5.33 50.79 -33.22
CA ASN A 3 -4.78 49.43 -33.28
C ASN A 3 -5.62 48.31 -32.59
N LYS A 4 -6.94 48.31 -32.77
CA LYS A 4 -7.78 47.13 -32.47
C LYS A 4 -8.26 46.37 -33.73
N LEU A 5 -7.77 46.71 -34.91
CA LEU A 5 -8.29 46.19 -36.19
C LEU A 5 -7.34 45.24 -36.94
N VAL A 6 -6.38 44.61 -36.27
CA VAL A 6 -5.44 43.67 -36.93
C VAL A 6 -5.58 42.22 -36.41
N MET A 7 -6.31 41.99 -35.32
CA MET A 7 -6.39 40.65 -34.68
C MET A 7 -7.62 39.80 -35.03
N LEU A 8 -8.41 40.19 -36.04
CA LEU A 8 -9.67 39.49 -36.39
C LEU A 8 -9.63 38.72 -37.73
N SER A 9 -8.46 38.52 -38.33
CA SER A 9 -8.30 37.94 -39.69
C SER A 9 -7.63 36.56 -39.74
N LEU A 10 -7.58 35.80 -38.64
CA LEU A 10 -6.98 34.44 -38.59
C LEU A 10 -7.95 33.36 -38.09
N LEU A 11 -9.26 33.50 -38.37
CA LEU A 11 -10.21 32.38 -38.31
C LEU A 11 -10.65 32.06 -39.73
N GLY A 12 -9.91 31.20 -40.42
CA GLY A 12 -10.26 30.74 -41.75
C GLY A 12 -9.36 29.62 -42.23
N ALA A 13 -9.97 28.44 -42.38
CA ALA A 13 -9.50 27.26 -43.11
C ALA A 13 -8.48 26.33 -42.41
N LEU A 14 -8.99 25.24 -41.84
CA LEU A 14 -8.46 23.88 -42.01
C LEU A 14 -9.54 22.87 -41.63
N LEU A 15 -10.51 22.69 -42.52
CA LEU A 15 -11.39 21.53 -42.55
C LEU A 15 -10.84 20.54 -43.58
N PHE A 16 -10.98 19.25 -43.25
CA PHE A 16 -10.75 18.05 -44.07
C PHE A 16 -9.32 17.49 -44.17
N ALA A 17 -9.01 16.58 -43.24
CA ALA A 17 -8.42 15.29 -43.58
C ALA A 17 -8.81 14.27 -42.50
N GLY A 18 -9.96 13.61 -42.70
CA GLY A 18 -10.33 12.44 -41.93
C GLY A 18 -9.43 11.27 -42.31
N PHE A 19 -8.54 10.87 -41.40
CA PHE A 19 -7.89 9.57 -41.46
C PHE A 19 -8.73 8.59 -40.65
N SER A 20 -9.57 7.81 -41.33
CA SER A 20 -10.13 6.60 -40.73
C SER A 20 -9.02 5.55 -40.69
N ALA A 21 -8.34 5.43 -39.55
CA ALA A 21 -7.57 4.23 -39.28
C ALA A 21 -8.57 3.10 -38.99
N ALA A 22 -8.80 2.23 -39.97
CA ALA A 22 -9.38 0.93 -39.69
C ALA A 22 -8.33 0.14 -38.89
N ALA A 23 -8.41 0.21 -37.56
CA ALA A 23 -7.79 -0.80 -36.73
C ALA A 23 -8.53 -2.11 -37.06
N VAL A 24 -7.85 -3.04 -37.73
CA VAL A 24 -8.25 -4.45 -37.70
C VAL A 24 -8.02 -4.93 -36.27
N ALA A 25 -8.98 -4.63 -35.40
CA ALA A 25 -9.07 -5.24 -34.09
C ALA A 25 -9.46 -6.70 -34.34
N ASN A 26 -8.48 -7.59 -34.27
CA ASN A 26 -8.80 -8.99 -34.00
C ASN A 26 -9.31 -9.00 -32.56
N ASP A 27 -10.62 -9.17 -32.38
CA ASP A 27 -11.34 -9.07 -31.11
C ASP A 27 -11.09 -10.25 -30.16
N ASN A 28 -9.87 -10.78 -30.13
CA ASN A 28 -9.41 -11.64 -29.05
C ASN A 28 -8.80 -10.77 -27.95
N ILE A 29 -9.70 -10.16 -27.17
CA ILE A 29 -9.37 -9.61 -25.85
C ILE A 29 -8.92 -10.80 -24.99
N VAL A 30 -7.60 -11.03 -24.96
CA VAL A 30 -6.98 -11.95 -24.01
C VAL A 30 -7.02 -11.24 -22.66
N LEU A 31 -8.00 -11.60 -21.80
CA LEU A 31 -7.89 -11.25 -20.39
C LEU A 31 -6.71 -12.05 -19.82
N PRO A 32 -5.72 -11.43 -19.16
CA PRO A 32 -4.72 -12.16 -18.43
C PRO A 32 -5.42 -13.00 -17.35
N THR A 33 -5.41 -14.32 -17.53
CA THR A 33 -5.97 -15.30 -16.58
C THR A 33 -5.02 -15.62 -15.42
N ASP A 34 -3.81 -15.04 -15.40
CA ASP A 34 -2.79 -15.33 -14.38
C ASP A 34 -3.00 -14.47 -13.12
N ILE A 35 -4.23 -14.48 -12.60
CA ILE A 35 -4.54 -13.99 -11.26
C ILE A 35 -4.23 -15.12 -10.28
N GLY A 36 -2.95 -15.29 -9.96
CA GLY A 36 -2.53 -16.26 -8.97
C GLY A 36 -1.10 -16.72 -9.18
N ASP A 37 -0.16 -15.78 -9.24
CA ASP A 37 1.25 -16.12 -9.05
C ASP A 37 1.47 -16.28 -7.53
N ASP A 38 1.61 -17.54 -7.14
CA ASP A 38 1.71 -18.14 -5.81
C ASP A 38 3.03 -17.84 -5.10
N ASN A 39 3.56 -16.64 -5.29
CA ASN A 39 4.63 -16.09 -4.44
C ASN A 39 4.06 -15.56 -3.13
N GLU A 40 3.27 -16.39 -2.44
CA GLU A 40 2.76 -16.23 -1.08
C GLU A 40 3.86 -15.79 -0.10
N ALA A 41 5.09 -16.25 -0.33
CA ALA A 41 6.26 -15.95 0.50
C ALA A 41 6.87 -14.55 0.28
N ASN A 42 6.50 -13.84 -0.79
CA ASN A 42 7.04 -12.50 -1.12
C ASN A 42 5.98 -11.40 -1.06
N ALA A 43 4.74 -11.72 -0.68
CA ALA A 43 3.71 -10.70 -0.49
C ALA A 43 4.09 -9.79 0.68
N VAL A 44 4.40 -8.54 0.36
CA VAL A 44 4.75 -7.51 1.36
C VAL A 44 3.45 -6.97 1.97
N TRP A 45 2.99 -7.59 3.06
CA TRP A 45 1.82 -7.09 3.77
C TRP A 45 2.16 -5.85 4.63
N PRO A 46 1.24 -4.88 4.76
CA PRO A 46 1.47 -3.70 5.59
C PRO A 46 1.69 -4.00 7.08
N TRP A 47 1.15 -5.13 7.57
CA TRP A 47 1.29 -5.56 8.96
C TRP A 47 2.49 -6.47 9.23
N GLY A 48 3.34 -6.74 8.24
CA GLY A 48 4.53 -7.57 8.39
C GLY A 48 4.24 -9.04 8.04
N LYS A 49 4.65 -9.99 8.89
CA LYS A 49 4.69 -11.43 8.54
C LYS A 49 3.38 -12.20 8.76
N CYS A 50 2.51 -11.74 9.65
CA CYS A 50 1.28 -12.44 10.02
C CYS A 50 0.25 -11.45 10.61
N CYS A 51 -1.02 -11.86 10.67
CA CYS A 51 -2.07 -11.12 11.38
C CYS A 51 -3.14 -12.06 11.95
N ASP A 52 -3.47 -11.90 13.23
CA ASP A 52 -4.52 -12.69 13.90
C ASP A 52 -5.93 -12.11 13.66
N ASN A 53 -6.06 -10.78 13.64
CA ASN A 53 -7.32 -10.05 13.47
C ASN A 53 -7.42 -9.35 12.10
N ILE A 54 -7.60 -10.15 11.05
CA ILE A 54 -7.83 -9.65 9.69
C ILE A 54 -9.28 -9.19 9.51
N GLU A 55 -9.43 -7.97 9.01
CA GLU A 55 -10.66 -7.38 8.52
C GLU A 55 -10.68 -7.40 6.99
N LYS A 56 -11.76 -7.92 6.41
CA LYS A 56 -12.02 -7.82 4.96
C LYS A 56 -12.93 -6.63 4.69
N SER A 57 -12.58 -5.81 3.71
CA SER A 57 -13.41 -4.68 3.30
C SER A 57 -14.79 -5.16 2.85
N PRO A 58 -15.89 -4.51 3.29
CA PRO A 58 -17.23 -4.82 2.82
C PRO A 58 -17.45 -4.43 1.35
N LEU A 59 -16.59 -3.55 0.79
CA LEU A 59 -16.65 -3.17 -0.61
C LEU A 59 -16.22 -4.36 -1.49
N ARG A 60 -17.17 -4.85 -2.30
CA ARG A 60 -16.91 -5.92 -3.27
C ARG A 60 -15.91 -5.42 -4.32
N SER A 61 -14.72 -5.99 -4.31
CA SER A 61 -13.61 -5.68 -5.22
C SER A 61 -12.85 -6.97 -5.56
N LEU A 62 -12.20 -6.98 -6.73
CA LEU A 62 -11.35 -8.07 -7.21
C LEU A 62 -10.03 -7.46 -7.73
N PRO A 63 -8.89 -7.61 -7.02
CA PRO A 63 -8.71 -8.38 -5.79
C PRO A 63 -9.46 -7.78 -4.59
N PRO A 64 -9.80 -8.59 -3.57
CA PRO A 64 -10.35 -8.07 -2.32
C PRO A 64 -9.37 -7.14 -1.59
N ARG A 65 -9.91 -6.38 -0.64
CA ARG A 65 -9.12 -5.51 0.24
C ARG A 65 -9.17 -6.02 1.68
N TYR A 66 -8.02 -6.01 2.35
CA TYR A 66 -7.85 -6.48 3.73
C TYR A 66 -7.11 -5.45 4.58
N LYS A 67 -7.37 -5.47 5.87
CA LYS A 67 -6.67 -4.66 6.87
C LYS A 67 -6.40 -5.53 8.10
N CYS A 68 -5.29 -5.30 8.78
CA CYS A 68 -5.00 -5.97 10.04
C CYS A 68 -5.29 -5.06 11.23
N ASN A 69 -6.03 -5.58 12.21
CA ASN A 69 -6.42 -4.86 13.42
C ASN A 69 -5.65 -5.34 14.67
N ASP A 70 -4.53 -6.02 14.48
CA ASP A 70 -3.65 -6.42 15.57
C ASP A 70 -3.03 -5.20 16.23
N ARG A 71 -2.98 -5.24 17.57
CA ARG A 71 -2.29 -4.24 18.39
C ARG A 71 -0.87 -4.72 18.62
N VAL A 72 0.10 -4.01 18.05
CA VAL A 72 1.52 -4.37 18.11
C VAL A 72 2.32 -3.35 18.91
N ARG A 73 3.51 -3.73 19.40
CA ARG A 73 4.43 -2.80 20.07
C ARG A 73 5.05 -1.79 19.11
N GLN A 74 5.23 -2.17 17.86
CA GLN A 74 5.76 -1.35 16.78
C GLN A 74 5.16 -1.83 15.46
N CYS A 75 4.75 -0.91 14.59
CA CYS A 75 4.27 -1.27 13.26
C CYS A 75 5.43 -1.79 12.39
N ALA A 76 5.10 -2.68 11.45
CA ALA A 76 6.06 -3.11 10.44
C ALA A 76 6.55 -1.89 9.62
N PRO A 77 7.79 -1.90 9.11
CA PRO A 77 8.33 -0.82 8.28
C PRO A 77 7.56 -0.64 6.96
N THR A 78 6.76 -1.62 6.58
CA THR A 78 5.88 -1.61 5.41
C THR A 78 4.55 -0.89 5.67
N CYS A 79 4.25 -0.56 6.92
CA CYS A 79 3.06 0.21 7.30
C CYS A 79 3.33 1.71 7.15
N SER A 80 2.56 2.37 6.28
CA SER A 80 2.62 3.81 6.08
C SER A 80 1.86 4.59 7.16
N HIS A 81 0.73 4.06 7.64
CA HIS A 81 -0.11 4.72 8.64
C HIS A 81 -0.17 3.92 9.96
N CYS A 82 0.77 4.20 10.85
CA CYS A 82 0.86 3.58 12.17
C CYS A 82 0.21 4.47 13.26
N LEU A 83 -0.88 4.01 13.88
CA LEU A 83 -1.61 4.80 14.88
C LEU A 83 -1.43 4.23 16.29
N ALA A 84 -1.04 5.07 17.25
CA ALA A 84 -1.03 4.71 18.66
C ALA A 84 -2.47 4.53 19.17
N VAL A 85 -2.72 3.43 19.89
CA VAL A 85 -4.03 3.15 20.48
C VAL A 85 -4.03 3.35 21.99
N PRO A 86 -5.15 3.80 22.58
CA PRO A 86 -5.27 3.90 24.03
C PRO A 86 -5.04 2.55 24.70
N THR A 87 -4.23 2.57 25.76
CA THR A 87 -3.95 1.42 26.61
C THR A 87 -4.24 1.78 28.07
N PRO A 88 -4.61 0.79 28.90
CA PRO A 88 -4.92 1.03 30.32
C PRO A 88 -3.67 1.37 31.15
N SER A 89 -2.47 1.13 30.62
CA SER A 89 -1.20 1.39 31.31
C SER A 89 -0.35 2.36 30.49
N PRO A 90 0.11 3.49 31.07
CA PRO A 90 0.90 4.48 30.34
C PRO A 90 2.27 3.95 29.88
N LEU A 91 2.77 2.87 30.50
CA LEU A 91 4.02 2.22 30.13
C LEU A 91 3.90 1.29 28.91
N GLN A 92 2.67 1.08 28.42
CA GLN A 92 2.40 0.17 27.32
C GLN A 92 1.88 0.95 26.14
N HIS A 93 2.78 1.34 25.24
CA HIS A 93 2.37 1.84 23.94
C HIS A 93 2.03 0.65 23.02
N LEU A 94 0.88 0.73 22.38
CA LEU A 94 0.44 -0.20 21.36
C LEU A 94 0.02 0.60 20.13
N PHE A 95 0.19 -0.01 18.97
CA PHE A 95 -0.08 0.61 17.69
C PHE A 95 -0.90 -0.34 16.81
N VAL A 96 -1.66 0.22 15.88
CA VAL A 96 -2.39 -0.51 14.85
C VAL A 96 -2.00 0.08 13.50
N CYS A 97 -1.73 -0.80 12.52
CA CYS A 97 -1.52 -0.38 11.15
C CYS A 97 -2.86 -0.12 10.47
N LEU A 98 -3.02 1.05 9.83
CA LEU A 98 -4.28 1.44 9.20
C LEU A 98 -4.35 1.13 7.70
N ASP A 99 -3.25 0.68 7.12
CA ASP A 99 -3.11 0.43 5.69
C ASP A 99 -3.99 -0.74 5.23
N TRP A 100 -4.56 -0.56 4.03
CA TRP A 100 -5.28 -1.61 3.33
C TRP A 100 -4.33 -2.33 2.36
N PHE A 101 -4.32 -3.65 2.44
CA PHE A 101 -3.72 -4.52 1.45
C PHE A 101 -4.74 -4.88 0.37
N VAL A 102 -4.34 -4.88 -0.89
CA VAL A 102 -5.17 -5.30 -2.04
C VAL A 102 -4.56 -6.57 -2.61
N GLY A 103 -5.25 -7.69 -2.47
CA GLY A 103 -4.76 -8.99 -2.92
C GLY A 103 -5.70 -10.12 -2.54
N PHE A 104 -5.38 -11.35 -2.95
CA PHE A 104 -6.21 -12.52 -2.65
C PHE A 104 -5.86 -13.16 -1.31
N ASN A 105 -4.61 -13.01 -0.86
CA ASN A 105 -4.15 -13.62 0.38
C ASN A 105 -3.65 -12.57 1.40
N PRO A 106 -4.33 -12.40 2.55
CA PRO A 106 -3.88 -11.53 3.63
C PRO A 106 -2.78 -12.16 4.51
N GLY A 107 -2.27 -13.34 4.14
CA GLY A 107 -1.20 -14.02 4.85
C GLY A 107 -1.66 -14.85 6.04
N PRO A 108 -0.69 -15.47 6.76
CA PRO A 108 -0.98 -16.40 7.83
C PRO A 108 -1.40 -15.70 9.12
N LYS A 109 -2.09 -16.44 9.98
CA LYS A 109 -2.30 -16.07 11.39
C LYS A 109 -1.03 -16.28 12.20
N CYS A 110 -0.81 -15.42 13.19
CA CYS A 110 0.35 -15.49 14.08
C CYS A 110 0.24 -16.64 15.09
N SER A 111 -0.98 -16.95 15.54
CA SER A 111 -1.22 -17.95 16.58
C SER A 111 -1.07 -19.42 16.13
N THR A 112 -1.04 -19.70 14.82
CA THR A 112 -1.11 -21.08 14.27
C THR A 112 0.11 -21.54 13.48
N GLY A 113 1.23 -20.81 13.48
CA GLY A 113 2.40 -21.15 12.67
C GLY A 113 3.63 -21.56 13.48
N ASN A 114 4.06 -22.82 13.34
CA ASN A 114 5.50 -23.13 13.27
C ASN A 114 6.07 -22.34 12.09
N ILE A 115 6.34 -21.05 12.29
CA ILE A 115 7.37 -20.36 11.52
C ILE A 115 8.66 -21.12 11.85
N ASN A 116 9.21 -21.87 10.89
CA ASN A 116 10.49 -22.57 11.05
C ASN A 116 11.58 -21.52 11.33
N GLY A 117 11.79 -21.25 12.62
CA GLY A 117 12.53 -20.10 13.14
C GLY A 117 11.81 -19.61 14.39
N GLY A 118 12.16 -20.20 15.54
CA GLY A 118 11.46 -20.06 16.82
C GLY A 118 11.50 -18.65 17.42
N GLU A 119 10.71 -17.74 16.85
CA GLU A 119 10.38 -16.46 17.46
C GLU A 119 8.89 -16.20 17.29
N LYS A 120 8.14 -16.33 18.38
CA LYS A 120 6.73 -15.89 18.46
C LYS A 120 6.60 -14.35 18.47
N HIS A 121 7.56 -13.63 17.89
CA HIS A 121 7.56 -12.18 17.89
C HIS A 121 6.89 -11.66 16.62
N CYS A 122 5.62 -11.27 16.77
CA CYS A 122 4.99 -10.27 15.92
C CYS A 122 5.64 -8.92 16.25
N SER A 123 6.90 -8.76 15.89
CA SER A 123 7.64 -7.51 16.05
C SER A 123 8.48 -7.33 14.81
N GLY A 124 8.04 -6.40 13.98
CA GLY A 124 8.93 -5.78 13.02
C GLY A 124 9.97 -4.98 13.81
N GLY A 125 11.24 -5.32 13.65
CA GLY A 125 12.35 -4.56 14.19
C GLY A 125 13.62 -5.39 14.32
N GLU A 126 14.34 -5.63 13.22
CA GLU A 126 15.78 -5.86 13.32
C GLU A 126 16.44 -4.49 13.60
N SER A 127 16.95 -4.37 14.82
CA SER A 127 17.96 -3.43 15.35
C SER A 127 18.16 -2.08 14.64
N VAL A 128 17.53 -1.02 15.15
CA VAL A 128 18.14 0.32 15.04
C VAL A 128 19.31 0.36 16.03
N LYS A 129 20.53 0.53 15.52
CA LYS A 129 21.70 0.81 16.37
C LYS A 129 21.49 2.18 17.01
N GLU A 130 21.42 2.20 18.33
CA GLU A 130 21.40 3.41 19.14
C GLU A 130 22.67 4.23 18.85
N ALA A 131 22.50 5.44 18.34
CA ALA A 131 23.60 6.40 18.25
C ALA A 131 23.89 6.95 19.66
N PRO A 132 25.16 7.09 20.08
CA PRO A 132 25.49 7.65 21.37
C PRO A 132 25.05 9.12 21.47
N VAL A 133 24.33 9.44 22.54
CA VAL A 133 24.12 10.81 23.02
C VAL A 133 25.46 11.33 23.54
N GLU A 134 26.13 12.19 22.78
CA GLU A 134 27.22 13.01 23.32
C GLU A 134 26.61 14.09 24.22
N LYS A 135 27.01 14.06 25.49
CA LYS A 135 26.63 15.05 26.49
C LYS A 135 27.40 16.34 26.23
N GLU A 136 26.66 17.44 26.27
CA GLU A 136 27.16 18.81 26.40
C GLU A 136 27.98 18.92 27.71
N GLU A 137 29.28 19.25 27.60
CA GLU A 137 30.10 19.62 28.76
C GLU A 137 30.29 21.13 28.74
N SER A 138 29.60 21.79 29.67
CA SER A 138 29.78 23.19 30.05
C SER A 138 31.14 23.35 30.73
N ASN A 139 31.98 24.26 30.24
CA ASN A 139 33.07 24.86 31.02
C ASN A 139 33.03 26.38 30.83
#